data_AF-A0A4V2S5D7-F1
#
_entry.id   AF-A0A4V2S5D7-F1
#
_cell.length_a   1.000
_cell.length_b   1.000
_cell.length_c   1.000
_cell.angle_alpha   90.00
_cell.angle_beta   90.00
_cell.angle_gamma   90.00
#
_symmetry.space_group_name_H-M   'P 1'
#
loop_
_entity.id
_entity.type
_entity.pdbx_description
1 polymer ?
#
loop_
_entity_poly.entity_id
_entity_poly.type
_entity_poly.pdbx_seq_one_letter_code
_entity_poly.pdbx_strand_id
1 'polypeptide(L)'
;MSVLRAGTTQTKPTTGMAYAEAVDKVIAEAKACFDLVLIDSPPLLSVANAVELVNDSDAAIVVLGSGESVQDHLTMLERLDQVESGVAGYVYRREAGGPRFVRRLRERSAPSPPSGAGLTGPVGPVPRSCDGVTLRPSDDL
;
A
#
# COMPACT_ATOMS: atom_id res chain seq x y z
N MET A 1 -13.57 21.62 -4.36
CA MET A 1 -12.54 20.66 -3.94
C MET A 1 -11.28 20.95 -4.75
N SER A 2 -10.21 21.37 -4.08
CA SER A 2 -8.90 21.62 -4.69
C SER A 2 -7.91 20.57 -4.22
N VAL A 3 -6.87 20.28 -5.00
CA VAL A 3 -5.84 19.29 -4.64
C VAL A 3 -4.47 19.87 -4.94
N LEU A 4 -3.62 19.95 -3.91
CA LEU A 4 -2.20 20.25 -4.05
C LEU A 4 -1.43 18.92 -4.14
N ARG A 5 -0.69 18.71 -5.24
CA ARG A 5 0.13 17.50 -5.43
C ARG A 5 1.51 17.69 -4.81
N ALA A 6 2.15 16.61 -4.36
CA ALA A 6 3.49 16.61 -3.76
C ALA A 6 4.64 17.14 -4.64
N GLY A 7 4.38 17.42 -5.92
CA GLY A 7 5.37 17.89 -6.88
C GLY A 7 6.31 16.77 -7.35
N THR A 8 7.45 17.16 -7.93
CA THR A 8 8.47 16.23 -8.41
C THR A 8 9.44 15.86 -7.30
N THR A 9 9.75 14.57 -7.12
CA THR A 9 10.78 14.13 -6.20
C THR A 9 12.13 14.73 -6.59
N GLN A 10 12.74 15.50 -5.68
CA GLN A 10 14.04 16.11 -5.92
C GLN A 10 15.18 15.15 -5.57
N THR A 11 16.30 15.25 -6.31
CA THR A 11 17.52 14.45 -6.05
C THR A 11 18.21 14.85 -4.74
N LYS A 12 18.01 16.09 -4.29
CA LYS A 12 18.43 16.59 -2.98
C LYS A 12 17.24 17.30 -2.31
N PRO A 13 16.53 16.65 -1.38
CA PRO A 13 15.39 17.27 -0.71
C PRO A 13 15.84 18.47 0.12
N THR A 14 15.03 19.52 0.12
CA THR A 14 15.13 20.61 1.09
C THR A 14 14.88 20.03 2.48
N THR A 15 15.71 20.38 3.46
CA THR A 15 15.66 19.82 4.82
C THR A 15 15.92 20.90 5.86
N GLY A 16 15.68 20.57 7.14
CA GLY A 16 15.87 21.47 8.27
C GLY A 16 14.91 22.67 8.22
N MET A 17 15.37 23.81 8.73
CA MET A 17 14.53 25.01 8.93
C MET A 17 13.89 25.52 7.65
N ALA A 18 14.63 25.55 6.53
CA ALA A 18 14.10 26.04 5.27
C ALA A 18 12.94 25.18 4.73
N TYR A 19 12.94 23.88 5.07
CA TYR A 19 11.81 23.00 4.76
C TYR A 19 10.62 23.30 5.67
N ALA A 20 10.85 23.37 6.99
CA ALA A 20 9.81 23.66 7.97
C ALA A 20 9.09 24.99 7.68
N GLU A 21 9.84 26.09 7.48
CA GLU A 21 9.26 27.40 7.16
C GLU A 21 8.42 27.40 5.88
N ALA A 22 8.83 26.63 4.86
CA ALA A 22 8.09 26.50 3.63
C ALA A 22 6.78 25.73 3.84
N VAL A 23 6.79 24.69 4.66
CA VAL A 23 5.60 23.90 5.02
C VAL A 23 4.64 24.75 5.84
N ASP A 24 5.12 25.43 6.89
CA ASP A 24 4.31 26.31 7.76
C ASP A 24 3.58 27.36 6.95
N LYS A 25 4.29 28.01 6.00
CA LYS A 25 3.72 29.02 5.13
C LYS A 25 2.58 28.45 4.28
N VAL A 26 2.78 27.29 3.66
CA VAL A 26 1.76 26.65 2.82
C VAL A 26 0.54 26.24 3.64
N ILE A 27 0.74 25.69 4.84
CA ILE A 27 -0.35 25.31 5.74
C ILE A 27 -1.12 26.56 6.20
N ALA A 28 -0.43 27.64 6.57
CA ALA A 28 -1.07 28.90 6.98
C ALA A 28 -1.91 29.52 5.86
N GLU A 29 -1.39 29.56 4.63
CA GLU A 29 -2.12 30.02 3.45
C GLU A 29 -3.36 29.14 3.17
N ALA A 30 -3.23 27.81 3.31
CA ALA A 30 -4.35 26.88 3.15
C ALA A 30 -5.43 27.09 4.23
N LYS A 31 -5.04 27.21 5.50
CA LYS A 31 -5.97 27.47 6.63
C LYS A 31 -6.75 28.78 6.44
N ALA A 32 -6.15 29.80 5.83
CA ALA A 32 -6.82 31.07 5.55
C ALA A 32 -7.81 31.00 4.37
N CYS A 33 -7.62 30.06 3.43
CA CYS A 33 -8.38 30.00 2.19
C CYS A 33 -9.44 28.90 2.15
N PHE A 34 -9.37 27.90 3.03
CA PHE A 34 -10.24 26.72 2.99
C PHE A 34 -10.85 26.43 4.36
N ASP A 35 -12.12 26.02 4.37
CA ASP A 35 -12.81 25.61 5.60
C ASP A 35 -12.30 24.28 6.17
N LEU A 36 -11.77 23.42 5.30
CA LEU A 36 -11.21 22.11 5.66
C LEU A 36 -9.99 21.83 4.80
N VAL A 37 -8.87 21.54 5.47
CA VAL A 37 -7.60 21.14 4.85
C VAL A 37 -7.30 19.70 5.28
N LEU A 38 -7.13 18.81 4.31
CA LEU A 38 -6.68 17.43 4.55
C LEU A 38 -5.24 17.30 4.08
N ILE A 39 -4.37 16.89 4.99
CA ILE A 39 -2.95 16.68 4.73
C ILE A 39 -2.70 15.17 4.69
N ASP A 40 -2.16 14.67 3.58
CA ASP A 40 -1.72 13.28 3.47
C ASP A 40 -0.28 13.16 3.97
N SER A 41 -0.11 12.54 5.14
CA SER A 41 1.21 12.37 5.76
C SER A 41 1.82 11.01 5.39
N PRO A 42 3.16 10.92 5.22
CA PRO A 42 3.84 9.62 5.15
C PRO A 42 3.67 8.84 6.47
N PRO A 43 3.95 7.51 6.50
CA PRO A 43 3.82 6.71 7.71
C PRO A 43 4.67 7.25 8.88
N LEU A 44 4.04 7.48 10.03
CA LEU A 44 4.63 8.09 11.23
C LEU A 44 5.89 7.37 11.74
N LEU A 45 5.97 6.06 11.57
CA LEU A 45 7.11 5.28 12.03
C LEU A 45 8.31 5.35 11.10
N SER A 46 8.08 5.62 9.81
CA SER A 46 9.10 5.56 8.75
C SER A 46 9.77 6.89 8.47
N VAL A 47 9.11 8.01 8.76
CA VAL A 47 9.60 9.36 8.42
C VAL A 47 9.43 10.30 9.61
N ALA A 48 10.52 10.93 10.05
CA ALA A 48 10.52 11.85 11.19
C ALA A 48 9.57 13.05 10.98
N ASN A 49 9.54 13.61 9.77
CA ASN A 49 8.73 14.79 9.41
C ASN A 49 7.21 14.56 9.55
N ALA A 50 6.74 13.32 9.65
CA ALA A 50 5.31 13.05 9.80
C ALA A 50 4.77 13.57 11.15
N VAL A 51 5.59 13.59 12.21
CA VAL A 51 5.21 14.09 13.54
C VAL A 51 5.06 15.62 13.53
N GLU A 52 5.90 16.33 12.76
CA GLU A 52 5.83 17.79 12.59
C GLU A 52 4.51 18.20 11.92
N LEU A 53 4.12 17.51 10.85
CA LEU A 53 2.82 17.75 10.20
C LEU A 53 1.63 17.57 11.13
N VAL A 54 1.74 16.64 12.08
CA VAL A 54 0.71 16.41 13.10
C VAL A 54 0.68 17.60 14.07
N ASN A 55 1.83 18.08 14.56
CA ASN A 55 1.92 19.30 15.38
C ASN A 55 1.30 20.54 14.69
N ASP A 56 1.48 20.71 13.38
CA ASP A 56 0.97 21.86 12.63
C ASP A 56 -0.53 21.76 12.31
N SER A 57 -1.12 20.58 12.54
CA SER A 57 -2.52 20.28 12.31
C SER A 57 -3.36 20.51 13.56
N ASP A 58 -4.62 20.90 13.37
CA ASP A 58 -5.53 21.11 14.50
C ASP A 58 -6.00 19.77 15.12
N ALA A 59 -5.99 18.70 14.31
CA ALA A 59 -6.29 17.34 14.72
C ALA A 59 -5.68 16.31 13.75
N ALA A 60 -5.39 15.11 14.25
CA ALA A 60 -4.91 14.00 13.44
C ALA A 60 -5.85 12.80 13.48
N ILE A 61 -5.96 12.10 12.34
CA ILE A 61 -6.65 10.82 12.23
C ILE A 61 -5.63 9.77 11.86
N VAL A 62 -5.53 8.73 12.68
CA VAL A 62 -4.61 7.62 12.42
C VAL A 62 -5.32 6.56 11.59
N VAL A 63 -4.68 6.13 10.51
CA VAL A 63 -5.18 5.03 9.67
C VAL A 63 -4.43 3.75 10.03
N LEU A 64 -5.17 2.70 10.41
CA LEU A 64 -4.63 1.40 10.78
C LEU A 64 -4.87 0.38 9.67
N GLY A 65 -3.81 -0.36 9.32
CA GLY A 65 -3.87 -1.47 8.37
C GLY A 65 -4.11 -2.82 9.03
N SER A 66 -4.80 -3.75 8.36
CA SER A 66 -5.02 -5.12 8.84
C SER A 66 -3.76 -5.99 8.93
N GLY A 67 -2.64 -5.55 8.33
CA GLY A 67 -1.35 -6.23 8.39
C GLY A 67 -0.34 -5.61 9.36
N GLU A 68 -0.70 -4.52 10.05
CA GLU A 68 0.20 -3.83 10.98
C GLU A 68 0.25 -4.55 12.33
N SER A 69 1.42 -4.57 12.95
CA SER A 69 1.57 -5.20 14.25
C SER A 69 1.01 -4.31 15.37
N VAL A 70 0.53 -4.93 16.44
CA VAL A 70 0.11 -4.20 17.66
C VAL A 70 1.28 -3.39 18.23
N GLN A 71 2.51 -3.91 18.11
CA GLN A 71 3.70 -3.22 18.62
C GLN A 71 4.02 -1.94 17.84
N ASP A 72 3.86 -1.96 16.52
CA ASP A 72 4.01 -0.77 15.67
C ASP A 72 3.00 0.30 16.10
N HIS A 73 1.76 -0.12 16.38
CA HIS A 73 0.73 0.80 16.86
C HIS A 73 1.10 1.44 18.21
N LEU A 74 1.55 0.66 19.20
CA LEU A 74 1.99 1.19 20.49
C LEU A 74 3.15 2.18 20.33
N THR A 75 4.13 1.85 19.48
CA THR A 75 5.27 2.72 19.19
C THR A 75 4.83 4.03 18.54
N MET A 76 3.81 3.98 17.68
CA MET A 76 3.24 5.17 17.06
C MET A 76 2.52 6.05 18.10
N LEU A 77 1.79 5.46 19.04
CA LEU A 77 1.15 6.20 20.13
C LEU A 77 2.17 6.92 21.00
N GLU A 78 3.28 6.27 21.35
CA GLU A 78 4.37 6.90 22.12
C GLU A 78 4.99 8.10 21.41
N ARG A 79 5.05 8.08 20.06
CA ARG A 79 5.51 9.24 19.27
C ARG A 79 4.48 10.36 19.24
N LEU A 80 3.20 10.02 19.17
CA LEU A 80 2.11 11.00 19.16
C LEU A 80 1.86 11.61 20.54
N ASP A 81 2.21 10.93 21.63
CA ASP A 81 2.13 11.47 22.99
C ASP A 81 3.07 12.66 23.22
N GLN A 82 4.09 12.81 22.36
CA GLN A 82 5.02 13.94 22.39
C GLN A 82 4.49 15.18 21.65
N VAL A 83 3.32 15.08 21.03
CA VAL A 83 2.71 16.10 20.16
C VAL A 83 1.49 16.69 20.86
N GLU A 84 1.37 18.02 20.83
CA GLU A 84 0.23 18.71 21.44
C GLU A 84 -1.07 18.57 20.62
N SER A 85 -0.96 18.26 19.32
CA SER A 85 -2.14 18.06 18.47
C SER A 85 -2.91 16.81 18.89
N GLY A 86 -4.20 16.96 19.12
CA GLY A 86 -5.06 15.85 19.54
C GLY A 86 -5.28 14.84 18.41
N VAL A 87 -5.00 13.56 18.69
CA VAL A 87 -5.53 12.47 17.86
C VAL A 87 -7.04 12.43 18.02
N ALA A 88 -7.75 12.86 16.96
CA ALA A 88 -9.21 12.89 16.95
C ALA A 88 -9.82 11.48 16.87
N GLY A 89 -9.10 10.52 16.30
CA GLY A 89 -9.55 9.13 16.27
C GLY A 89 -8.77 8.24 15.32
N TYR A 90 -9.29 7.01 15.14
CA TYR A 90 -8.67 5.96 14.35
C TYR A 90 -9.62 5.48 13.24
N VAL A 91 -9.05 5.20 12.07
CA VAL A 91 -9.75 4.60 10.94
C VAL A 91 -9.09 3.26 10.60
N TYR A 92 -9.84 2.18 10.76
CA TYR A 92 -9.36 0.86 10.38
C TYR A 92 -9.64 0.57 8.91
N ARG A 93 -8.58 0.37 8.13
CA ARG A 93 -8.70 -0.06 6.73
C ARG A 93 -8.99 -1.55 6.67
N ARG A 94 -10.18 -1.89 6.18
CA ARG A 94 -10.55 -3.27 5.90
C ARG A 94 -9.86 -3.77 4.63
N GLU A 95 -9.05 -4.83 4.73
CA GLU A 95 -8.59 -5.55 3.54
C GLU A 95 -9.77 -6.27 2.86
N ALA A 96 -9.85 -6.15 1.53
CA ALA A 96 -10.73 -6.96 0.69
C ALA A 96 -10.15 -8.38 0.58
N GLY A 97 -10.20 -9.12 1.67
CA GLY A 97 -9.72 -10.49 1.75
C GLY A 97 -10.32 -11.14 2.97
N GLY A 98 -11.26 -12.07 2.76
CA GLY A 98 -11.75 -12.92 3.85
C GLY A 98 -10.57 -13.59 4.57
N PRO A 99 -10.74 -14.01 5.82
CA PRO A 99 -9.62 -14.47 6.64
C PRO A 99 -8.81 -15.52 5.87
N ARG A 100 -7.50 -15.32 5.72
CA ARG A 100 -6.61 -16.24 4.96
C ARG A 100 -6.74 -17.70 5.43
N PHE A 101 -7.23 -17.92 6.66
CA PHE A 101 -7.55 -19.26 7.17
C PHE A 101 -8.66 -19.96 6.38
N VAL A 102 -9.71 -19.25 5.95
CA VAL A 102 -10.87 -19.85 5.27
C VAL A 102 -10.48 -20.34 3.87
N ARG A 103 -9.57 -19.63 3.18
CA ARG A 103 -9.10 -20.03 1.85
C ARG A 103 -8.30 -21.33 1.89
N ARG A 104 -7.39 -21.44 2.87
CA ARG A 104 -6.61 -22.68 3.10
C ARG A 104 -7.49 -23.85 3.55
N LEU A 105 -8.51 -23.59 4.37
CA LEU A 105 -9.45 -24.64 4.76
C LEU A 105 -10.22 -25.16 3.54
N ARG A 106 -10.66 -24.27 2.64
CA ARG A 106 -11.36 -24.65 1.41
C ARG A 106 -10.48 -25.41 0.42
N GLU A 107 -9.21 -25.03 0.30
CA GLU A 107 -8.22 -25.75 -0.51
C GLU A 107 -7.91 -27.14 0.06
N ARG A 108 -7.88 -27.31 1.39
CA ARG A 108 -7.68 -28.61 2.05
C ARG A 108 -8.93 -29.49 2.08
N SER A 109 -10.12 -28.90 2.15
CA SER A 109 -11.40 -29.60 2.17
C SER A 109 -11.97 -29.87 0.77
N ALA A 110 -11.25 -29.47 -0.29
CA ALA A 110 -11.60 -29.87 -1.64
C ALA A 110 -11.48 -31.41 -1.74
N PRO A 111 -12.55 -32.12 -2.15
CA PRO A 111 -12.47 -33.56 -2.33
C PRO A 111 -11.41 -33.86 -3.39
N SER A 112 -10.46 -34.75 -3.05
CA SER A 112 -9.52 -35.28 -4.03
C SER A 112 -10.30 -35.89 -5.20
N PRO A 113 -9.92 -35.63 -6.46
CA PRO A 113 -10.58 -36.24 -7.59
C PRO A 113 -10.60 -37.77 -7.42
N PRO A 114 -11.71 -38.45 -7.77
CA PRO A 114 -11.80 -39.88 -7.61
C PRO A 114 -10.66 -40.55 -8.38
N SER A 115 -9.86 -41.34 -7.67
CA SER A 115 -8.87 -42.25 -8.27
C SER A 115 -9.64 -43.34 -9.04
N GLY A 116 -9.94 -43.04 -10.29
CA GLY A 116 -10.58 -43.93 -11.24
C GLY A 116 -9.55 -44.90 -11.83
N ALA A 117 -9.63 -46.13 -11.33
CA ALA A 117 -9.21 -47.39 -11.93
C ALA A 117 -8.72 -47.38 -13.40
N GLY A 118 -7.49 -47.87 -13.57
CA GLY A 118 -7.10 -48.88 -14.57
C GLY A 118 -7.48 -48.65 -16.04
N LEU A 119 -6.53 -48.11 -16.81
CA LEU A 119 -6.42 -48.42 -18.24
C LEU A 119 -5.00 -48.93 -18.51
N THR A 120 -4.78 -50.21 -18.22
CA THR A 120 -3.66 -50.98 -18.76
C THR A 120 -4.01 -51.37 -20.20
N GLY A 121 -3.66 -50.52 -21.16
CA GLY A 121 -3.62 -50.86 -22.59
C GLY A 121 -2.18 -50.73 -23.10
N PRO A 122 -1.74 -51.55 -24.07
CA PRO A 122 -0.39 -51.47 -24.58
C PRO A 122 -0.12 -50.10 -25.22
N VAL A 123 1.01 -49.49 -24.87
CA VAL A 123 1.50 -48.24 -25.45
C VAL A 123 1.81 -48.52 -26.93
N GLY A 124 0.90 -48.14 -27.82
CA GLY A 124 1.15 -48.10 -29.26
C GLY A 124 2.18 -47.01 -29.61
N PRO A 125 2.91 -47.14 -30.73
CA PRO A 125 3.98 -46.21 -31.07
C PRO A 125 3.44 -44.81 -31.34
N VAL A 126 4.14 -43.82 -30.79
CA VAL A 126 3.88 -42.39 -30.96
C VAL A 126 4.10 -42.02 -32.44
N PRO A 127 3.10 -41.48 -33.16
CA PRO A 127 3.33 -40.96 -34.50
C PRO A 127 4.17 -39.68 -34.39
N ARG A 128 5.34 -39.68 -35.03
CA ARG A 128 6.10 -38.47 -35.33
C ARG A 128 5.47 -37.81 -36.56
N SER A 129 4.74 -36.71 -36.38
CA SER A 129 4.51 -35.77 -37.48
C SER A 129 5.57 -34.67 -37.40
N CYS A 130 6.56 -34.80 -38.27
CA CYS A 130 7.29 -33.66 -38.81
C CYS A 130 6.39 -33.06 -39.88
N ASP A 131 6.01 -31.78 -39.73
CA ASP A 131 5.61 -30.82 -40.78
C ASP A 131 5.41 -29.50 -40.00
N GLY A 132 6.20 -28.44 -40.11
CA GLY A 132 6.85 -27.92 -41.29
C GLY A 132 6.19 -26.58 -41.64
N VAL A 133 6.42 -25.52 -40.85
CA VAL A 133 6.18 -24.14 -41.30
C VAL A 133 7.28 -23.19 -40.81
N THR A 134 8.00 -22.74 -41.82
CA THR A 134 9.08 -21.77 -41.99
C THR A 134 8.97 -20.45 -41.21
N LEU A 135 10.07 -20.08 -40.56
CA LEU A 135 10.39 -18.71 -40.17
C LEU A 135 10.60 -17.82 -41.41
N ARG A 136 10.02 -16.62 -41.41
CA ARG A 136 10.53 -15.50 -42.22
C ARG A 136 11.05 -14.39 -41.31
N PRO A 137 12.28 -13.89 -41.53
CA PRO A 137 12.80 -12.70 -40.87
C PRO A 137 12.56 -11.42 -41.70
N SER A 138 12.50 -10.30 -40.97
CA SER A 138 12.81 -8.90 -41.35
C SER A 138 11.93 -8.14 -42.36
N ASP A 139 11.42 -6.95 -41.97
CA ASP A 139 11.91 -5.62 -42.39
C ASP A 139 10.86 -4.49 -42.15
N ASP A 140 11.37 -3.38 -41.60
CA ASP A 140 10.96 -1.97 -41.63
C ASP A 140 9.54 -1.54 -42.03
N LEU A 141 8.90 -0.76 -41.13
CA LEU A 141 8.40 0.61 -41.35
C LEU A 141 7.95 1.27 -40.03
#